data_AF-A0A820BTC2-F1
#
_entry.id   AF-A0A820BTC2-F1
#
_cell.length_a   1.000
_cell.length_b   1.000
_cell.length_c   1.000
_cell.angle_alpha   90.00
_cell.angle_beta   90.00
_cell.angle_gamma   90.00
#
_symmetry.space_group_name_H-M   'P 1'
#
loop_
_entity.id
_entity.type
_entity.pdbx_description
1 polymer ?
#
loop_
_entity_poly.entity_id
_entity_poly.type
_entity_poly.pdbx_seq_one_letter_code
_entity_poly.pdbx_strand_id
1 'polypeptide(L)'
;MVKFIKQSGSNKDIENLGGTTVHQAIDSLQSILKSFKIIKKIFIYKQQHKLIMNIDEKTIKQILLLLKPFKDVIRLIQTGNSPSLHMVLLCFQTLKDVMSSYQSLLDYDKTHGGDESKEDFDETDEDILDELEGITFFWNRIRGVLNEMFALDIRHYAATLLHPKYRSLKACSATERSECYTYVRQQIQLISIEPNGSNEQ
;
A
#
# COMPACT_ATOMS: atom_id res chain seq x y z
N MET A 1 5.32 2.11 -22.88
CA MET A 1 4.52 0.87 -22.92
C MET A 1 3.01 1.14 -22.88
N VAL A 2 2.48 1.74 -21.81
CA VAL A 2 1.03 2.05 -21.67
C VAL A 2 0.47 2.94 -22.80
N LYS A 3 1.18 3.99 -23.21
CA LYS A 3 0.80 4.83 -24.37
C LYS A 3 0.76 4.04 -25.70
N PHE A 4 1.59 3.00 -25.84
CA PHE A 4 1.65 2.16 -27.04
C PHE A 4 0.53 1.11 -27.05
N ILE A 5 0.19 0.55 -25.88
CA ILE A 5 -0.96 -0.35 -25.69
C ILE A 5 -2.29 0.40 -25.87
N LYS A 6 -2.35 1.68 -25.44
CA LYS A 6 -3.50 2.57 -25.73
C LYS A 6 -3.71 2.76 -27.24
N GLN A 7 -2.61 2.94 -27.99
CA GLN A 7 -2.68 3.14 -29.44
C GLN A 7 -3.02 1.86 -30.23
N SER A 8 -2.82 0.67 -29.67
CA SER A 8 -3.16 -0.59 -30.34
C SER A 8 -4.63 -1.00 -30.22
N GLY A 9 -5.48 -0.20 -29.56
CA GLY A 9 -6.91 -0.46 -29.44
C GLY A 9 -7.30 -1.62 -28.52
N SER A 10 -6.36 -2.18 -27.74
CA SER A 10 -6.58 -3.38 -26.93
C SER A 10 -6.98 -3.11 -25.47
N ASN A 11 -7.22 -1.87 -25.04
CA ASN A 11 -7.59 -1.60 -23.65
C ASN A 11 -8.47 -0.35 -23.53
N LYS A 12 -9.78 -0.54 -23.32
CA LYS A 12 -10.75 0.54 -23.05
C LYS A 12 -10.70 1.04 -21.59
N ASP A 13 -9.97 0.37 -20.71
CA ASP A 13 -10.04 0.62 -19.26
C ASP A 13 -9.02 1.65 -18.72
N ILE A 14 -8.21 2.28 -19.57
CA ILE A 14 -7.07 3.13 -19.14
C ILE A 14 -7.35 4.65 -19.33
N GLU A 15 -8.59 5.09 -19.54
CA GLU A 15 -8.86 6.50 -19.93
C GLU A 15 -8.86 7.53 -18.79
N ASN A 16 -8.89 7.15 -17.50
CA ASN A 16 -9.04 8.11 -16.40
C ASN A 16 -7.82 8.26 -15.48
N LEU A 17 -6.66 8.65 -16.02
CA LEU A 17 -5.43 8.86 -15.23
C LEU A 17 -5.07 10.36 -15.08
N GLY A 18 -5.94 11.11 -14.42
CA GLY A 18 -5.55 12.31 -13.69
C GLY A 18 -5.04 11.89 -12.31
N GLY A 19 -3.72 11.93 -12.10
CA GLY A 19 -3.07 11.46 -10.86
C GLY A 19 -3.21 9.96 -10.64
N THR A 20 -2.28 9.15 -11.15
CA THR A 20 -2.26 7.69 -10.91
C THR A 20 -2.19 7.42 -9.41
N THR A 21 -3.25 6.89 -8.82
CA THR A 21 -3.21 6.39 -7.44
C THR A 21 -2.33 5.14 -7.37
N VAL A 22 -1.76 4.84 -6.20
CA VAL A 22 -0.97 3.61 -5.98
C VAL A 22 -1.75 2.37 -6.41
N HIS A 23 -3.07 2.34 -6.15
CA HIS A 23 -3.97 1.27 -6.59
C HIS A 23 -3.96 1.07 -8.11
N GLN A 24 -4.14 2.15 -8.87
CA GLN A 24 -4.14 2.12 -10.33
C GLN A 24 -2.78 1.69 -10.92
N ALA A 25 -1.68 2.08 -10.26
CA ALA A 25 -0.34 1.65 -10.66
C ALA A 25 -0.16 0.14 -10.47
N ILE A 26 -0.64 -0.41 -9.35
CA ILE A 26 -0.60 -1.86 -9.07
C ILE A 26 -1.46 -2.62 -10.08
N ASP A 27 -2.69 -2.17 -10.33
CA ASP A 27 -3.58 -2.81 -11.31
C ASP A 27 -2.98 -2.79 -12.72
N SER A 28 -2.33 -1.68 -13.09
CA SER A 28 -1.63 -1.56 -14.37
C SER A 28 -0.47 -2.56 -14.48
N LEU A 29 0.34 -2.71 -13.42
CA LEU A 29 1.42 -3.69 -13.37
C LEU A 29 0.89 -5.13 -13.43
N GLN A 30 -0.20 -5.44 -12.71
CA GLN A 30 -0.87 -6.74 -12.77
C GLN A 30 -1.37 -7.05 -14.18
N SER A 31 -1.98 -6.08 -14.86
CA SER A 31 -2.43 -6.22 -16.25
C SER A 31 -1.27 -6.49 -17.21
N ILE A 32 -0.15 -5.78 -17.03
CA ILE A 32 1.08 -6.00 -17.81
C ILE A 32 1.61 -7.41 -17.57
N LEU A 33 1.66 -7.87 -16.32
CA LEU A 33 2.14 -9.22 -15.97
C LEU A 33 1.29 -10.31 -16.62
N LYS A 34 -0.05 -10.24 -16.48
CA LYS A 34 -0.98 -11.18 -17.10
C LYS A 34 -0.84 -11.24 -18.62
N SER A 35 -0.55 -10.10 -19.24
CA SER A 35 -0.39 -9.98 -20.69
C SER A 35 1.06 -10.15 -21.15
N PHE A 36 2.01 -10.42 -20.25
CA PHE A 36 3.44 -10.27 -20.52
C PHE A 36 3.91 -11.18 -21.67
N LYS A 37 3.49 -12.46 -21.66
CA LYS A 37 3.81 -13.42 -22.73
C LYS A 37 3.28 -12.97 -24.10
N ILE A 38 2.07 -12.39 -24.15
CA ILE A 38 1.45 -11.89 -25.39
C ILE A 38 2.18 -10.64 -25.88
N ILE A 39 2.44 -9.69 -24.96
CA ILE A 39 3.18 -8.46 -25.23
C ILE A 39 4.57 -8.82 -25.80
N LYS A 40 5.28 -9.75 -25.17
CA LYS A 40 6.59 -10.24 -25.64
C LYS A 40 6.52 -10.77 -27.07
N LYS A 41 5.53 -11.61 -27.40
CA LYS A 41 5.30 -12.13 -28.77
C LYS A 41 5.04 -11.01 -29.79
N ILE A 42 4.19 -10.03 -29.46
CA ILE A 42 3.84 -8.92 -30.36
C ILE A 42 5.07 -8.05 -30.68
N PHE A 43 5.87 -7.72 -29.69
CA PHE A 43 7.07 -6.89 -29.88
C PHE A 43 8.17 -7.61 -30.65
N ILE A 44 8.29 -8.93 -30.46
CA ILE A 44 9.15 -9.79 -31.28
C ILE A 44 8.70 -9.73 -32.74
N TYR A 45 7.40 -9.90 -33.00
CA TYR A 45 6.85 -9.85 -34.36
C TYR A 45 7.06 -8.49 -35.05
N LYS A 46 6.94 -7.39 -34.30
CA LYS A 46 7.13 -6.02 -34.80
C LYS A 46 8.60 -5.58 -34.90
N GLN A 47 9.56 -6.46 -34.63
CA GLN A 47 11.00 -6.13 -34.57
C GLN A 47 11.35 -5.00 -33.57
N GLN A 48 10.50 -4.76 -32.56
CA GLN A 48 10.69 -3.71 -31.55
C GLN A 48 11.37 -4.24 -30.28
N HIS A 49 12.30 -5.19 -30.42
CA HIS A 49 12.93 -5.90 -29.30
C HIS A 49 13.56 -4.98 -28.25
N LYS A 50 14.13 -3.84 -28.68
CA LYS A 50 14.79 -2.86 -27.80
C LYS A 50 13.88 -2.34 -26.67
N LEU A 51 12.57 -2.33 -26.86
CA LEU A 51 11.61 -1.81 -25.87
C LEU A 51 11.25 -2.83 -24.78
N ILE A 52 11.46 -4.13 -25.03
CA ILE A 52 11.17 -5.22 -24.07
C ILE A 52 12.42 -5.74 -23.39
N MET A 53 13.59 -5.62 -24.02
CA MET A 53 14.86 -6.14 -23.48
C MET A 53 15.18 -5.69 -22.05
N ASN A 54 14.66 -4.52 -21.64
CA ASN A 54 14.90 -3.97 -20.31
C ASN A 54 13.80 -4.28 -19.28
N ILE A 55 12.74 -4.96 -19.69
CA ILE A 55 11.62 -5.30 -18.81
C ILE A 55 11.69 -6.79 -18.53
N ASP A 56 12.09 -7.12 -17.32
CA ASP A 56 12.13 -8.48 -16.83
C ASP A 56 10.82 -8.82 -16.08
N GLU A 57 10.31 -10.02 -16.36
CA GLU A 57 9.06 -10.52 -15.77
C GLU A 57 9.20 -10.70 -14.26
N LYS A 58 10.37 -11.19 -13.80
CA LYS A 58 10.65 -11.41 -12.38
C LYS A 58 10.68 -10.10 -11.61
N THR A 59 11.30 -9.07 -12.18
CA THR A 59 11.30 -7.72 -11.62
C THR A 59 9.88 -7.17 -11.43
N ILE A 60 8.98 -7.36 -12.41
CA ILE A 60 7.57 -6.93 -12.27
C ILE A 60 6.88 -7.72 -11.16
N LYS A 61 7.09 -9.04 -11.10
CA LYS A 61 6.55 -9.92 -10.05
C LYS A 61 7.00 -9.47 -8.66
N GLN A 62 8.29 -9.17 -8.48
CA GLN A 62 8.85 -8.69 -7.23
C GLN A 62 8.30 -7.32 -6.82
N ILE A 63 8.15 -6.38 -7.77
CA ILE A 63 7.52 -5.08 -7.51
C ILE A 63 6.06 -5.27 -7.08
N LEU A 64 5.32 -6.16 -7.74
CA LEU A 64 3.93 -6.45 -7.38
C LEU A 64 3.81 -7.06 -5.98
N LEU A 65 4.67 -8.02 -5.64
CA LEU A 65 4.75 -8.60 -4.31
C LEU A 65 4.98 -7.51 -3.26
N LEU A 66 5.92 -6.60 -3.53
CA LEU A 66 6.27 -5.50 -2.63
C LEU A 66 5.13 -4.47 -2.44
N LEU A 67 4.34 -4.22 -3.49
CA LEU A 67 3.25 -3.25 -3.46
C LEU A 67 1.92 -3.83 -2.97
N LYS A 68 1.76 -5.16 -2.95
CA LYS A 68 0.52 -5.83 -2.54
C LYS A 68 0.07 -5.44 -1.12
N PRO A 69 0.93 -5.43 -0.08
CA PRO A 69 0.53 -4.99 1.25
C PRO A 69 -0.02 -3.55 1.28
N PHE A 70 0.53 -2.66 0.44
CA PHE A 70 0.05 -1.28 0.33
C PHE A 70 -1.36 -1.23 -0.27
N LYS A 71 -1.65 -2.05 -1.29
CA LYS A 71 -2.99 -2.16 -1.87
C LYS A 71 -4.02 -2.55 -0.81
N ASP A 72 -3.69 -3.56 -0.02
CA ASP A 72 -4.57 -4.11 1.01
C ASP A 72 -4.85 -3.10 2.12
N VAL A 73 -3.81 -2.42 2.58
CA VAL A 73 -3.92 -1.39 3.62
C VAL A 73 -4.67 -0.15 3.14
N ILE A 74 -4.38 0.33 1.92
CA ILE A 74 -5.10 1.48 1.35
C ILE A 74 -6.58 1.14 1.21
N ARG A 75 -6.90 -0.07 0.72
CA ARG A 75 -8.28 -0.55 0.64
C ARG A 75 -8.95 -0.58 2.02
N LEU A 76 -8.25 -1.05 3.05
CA LEU A 76 -8.76 -1.10 4.43
C LEU A 76 -9.03 0.30 5.02
N ILE A 77 -8.18 1.29 4.72
CA ILE A 77 -8.36 2.67 5.20
C ILE A 77 -9.46 3.39 4.41
N GLN A 78 -9.60 3.10 3.12
CA GLN A 78 -10.52 3.78 2.22
C GLN A 78 -11.92 3.16 2.14
N THR A 79 -12.22 2.08 2.86
CA THR A 79 -13.60 1.56 2.94
C THR A 79 -14.53 2.59 3.61
N GLY A 80 -15.20 3.40 2.79
CA GLY A 80 -15.87 4.64 3.19
C GLY A 80 -17.12 4.51 4.07
N ASN A 81 -17.47 3.30 4.52
CA ASN A 81 -18.67 3.07 5.32
C ASN A 81 -18.42 3.15 6.83
N SER A 82 -17.16 3.31 7.28
CA SER A 82 -16.82 3.41 8.70
C SER A 82 -15.65 4.38 8.94
N PRO A 83 -15.57 5.00 10.13
CA PRO A 83 -14.43 5.83 10.49
C PRO A 83 -13.15 5.00 10.49
N SER A 84 -12.18 5.31 9.64
CA SER A 84 -10.96 4.51 9.48
C SER A 84 -9.71 5.12 10.14
N LEU A 85 -9.82 6.33 10.71
CA LEU A 85 -8.67 7.02 11.31
C LEU A 85 -7.96 6.20 12.39
N HIS A 86 -8.74 5.45 13.19
CA HIS A 86 -8.24 4.56 14.24
C HIS A 86 -7.47 3.32 13.71
N MET A 87 -7.59 3.03 12.41
CA MET A 87 -6.87 1.95 11.74
C MET A 87 -5.55 2.42 11.14
N VAL A 88 -5.34 3.72 10.98
CA VAL A 88 -4.17 4.27 10.27
C VAL A 88 -2.86 3.90 10.96
N LEU A 89 -2.79 4.01 12.29
CA LEU A 89 -1.61 3.59 13.05
C LEU A 89 -1.36 2.08 12.94
N LEU A 90 -2.41 1.27 13.02
CA LEU A 90 -2.32 -0.19 12.88
C LEU A 90 -1.77 -0.56 11.51
N CYS A 91 -2.35 0.02 10.47
CA CYS A 91 -1.94 -0.16 9.09
C CYS A 91 -0.46 0.23 8.86
N PHE A 92 -0.03 1.36 9.43
CA PHE A 92 1.36 1.78 9.37
C PHE A 92 2.30 0.75 10.03
N GLN A 93 1.95 0.26 11.22
CA GLN A 93 2.76 -0.76 11.91
C GLN A 93 2.79 -2.08 11.15
N THR A 94 1.65 -2.53 10.63
CA THR A 94 1.59 -3.73 9.78
C THR A 94 2.51 -3.58 8.57
N LEU A 95 2.46 -2.46 7.85
CA LEU A 95 3.37 -2.24 6.73
C LEU A 95 4.83 -2.17 7.16
N LYS A 96 5.12 -1.54 8.30
CA LYS A 96 6.48 -1.47 8.83
C LYS A 96 7.02 -2.87 9.17
N ASP A 97 6.20 -3.72 9.76
CA ASP A 97 6.55 -5.10 10.10
C ASP A 97 6.73 -5.97 8.86
N VAL A 98 5.83 -5.86 7.89
CA VAL A 98 5.94 -6.54 6.58
C VAL A 98 7.20 -6.10 5.84
N MET A 99 7.52 -4.81 5.91
CA MET A 99 8.70 -4.21 5.29
C MET A 99 9.97 -4.32 6.16
N SER A 100 9.94 -5.05 7.27
CA SER A 100 11.11 -5.23 8.15
C SER A 100 12.15 -6.16 7.51
N SER A 101 11.69 -7.21 6.84
CA SER A 101 12.52 -8.20 6.14
C SER A 101 11.79 -8.77 4.93
N TYR A 102 12.55 -9.34 3.99
CA TYR A 102 11.96 -10.03 2.85
C TYR A 102 11.13 -11.26 3.27
N GLN A 103 11.59 -11.99 4.29
CA GLN A 103 10.85 -13.12 4.84
C GLN A 103 9.47 -12.70 5.37
N SER A 104 9.40 -11.57 6.08
CA SER A 104 8.13 -11.01 6.57
C SER A 104 7.15 -10.70 5.45
N LEU A 105 7.66 -10.27 4.28
CA LEU A 105 6.84 -10.03 3.08
C LEU A 105 6.33 -11.34 2.47
N LEU A 106 7.17 -12.37 2.39
CA LEU A 106 6.74 -13.70 1.93
C LEU A 106 5.69 -14.31 2.86
N ASP A 107 5.88 -14.18 4.18
CA ASP A 107 4.93 -14.68 5.17
C ASP A 107 3.59 -13.93 5.09
N TYR A 108 3.64 -12.61 4.83
CA TYR A 108 2.44 -11.82 4.56
C TYR A 108 1.69 -12.31 3.32
N ASP A 109 2.41 -12.56 2.22
CA ASP A 109 1.80 -13.06 0.99
C ASP A 109 1.20 -14.46 1.17
N LYS A 110 1.87 -15.35 1.92
CA LYS A 110 1.34 -16.68 2.23
C LYS A 110 0.07 -16.63 3.08
N THR A 111 -0.07 -15.62 3.94
CA THR A 111 -1.22 -15.46 4.84
C THR A 111 -2.38 -14.68 4.24
N HIS A 112 -2.11 -13.75 3.31
CA HIS A 112 -3.09 -12.84 2.71
C HIS A 112 -3.30 -13.04 1.20
N GLY A 113 -2.48 -13.87 0.57
CA GLY A 113 -2.60 -14.29 -0.82
C GLY A 113 -3.82 -15.17 -1.00
N GLY A 114 -4.96 -14.56 -1.33
CA GLY A 114 -6.14 -15.28 -1.80
C GLY A 114 -5.83 -16.13 -3.05
N ASP A 115 -6.77 -17.00 -3.41
CA ASP A 115 -6.65 -17.95 -4.53
C ASP A 115 -6.24 -17.30 -5.87
N GLU A 116 -6.51 -16.00 -6.05
CA GLU A 116 -6.10 -15.23 -7.24
C GLU A 116 -4.57 -15.16 -7.47
N SER A 117 -3.76 -15.48 -6.44
CA SER A 117 -2.29 -15.41 -6.51
C SER A 117 -1.63 -16.74 -6.91
N LYS A 118 -2.36 -17.86 -6.84
CA LYS A 118 -1.75 -19.20 -6.95
C LYS A 118 -1.41 -19.63 -8.38
N GLU A 119 -2.02 -19.01 -9.40
CA GLU A 119 -1.87 -19.49 -10.79
C GLU A 119 -0.62 -18.93 -11.53
N ASP A 120 0.07 -17.91 -11.00
CA ASP A 120 1.13 -17.19 -11.77
C ASP A 120 2.55 -17.24 -11.15
N PHE A 121 2.73 -17.87 -9.99
CA PHE A 121 4.02 -18.00 -9.31
C PHE A 121 4.40 -19.47 -9.10
N ASP A 122 4.65 -20.17 -10.21
CA ASP A 122 5.15 -21.56 -10.22
C ASP A 122 6.70 -21.63 -10.24
N GLU A 123 7.38 -20.49 -10.06
CA GLU A 123 8.83 -20.44 -9.82
C GLU A 123 9.09 -20.64 -8.33
N THR A 124 9.91 -21.63 -8.00
CA THR A 124 10.34 -21.93 -6.63
C THR A 124 10.92 -20.70 -5.95
N ASP A 125 10.47 -20.41 -4.72
CA ASP A 125 10.89 -19.29 -3.85
C ASP A 125 12.42 -19.07 -3.81
N GLU A 126 13.22 -20.10 -4.10
CA GLU A 126 14.69 -20.07 -4.19
C GLU A 126 15.25 -19.19 -5.32
N ASP A 127 14.64 -19.18 -6.51
CA ASP A 127 15.13 -18.39 -7.65
C ASP A 127 14.92 -16.88 -7.49
N ILE A 128 14.07 -16.48 -6.54
CA ILE A 128 13.73 -15.08 -6.28
C ILE A 128 14.70 -14.46 -5.26
N LEU A 129 15.35 -15.28 -4.43
CA LEU A 129 16.25 -14.83 -3.36
C LEU A 129 17.59 -14.30 -3.88
N ASP A 130 18.11 -14.85 -4.99
CA ASP A 130 19.44 -14.50 -5.50
C ASP A 130 19.50 -13.12 -6.21
N GLU A 131 18.36 -12.51 -6.56
CA GLU A 131 18.29 -11.22 -7.27
C GLU A 131 17.79 -10.05 -6.40
N LEU A 132 17.92 -10.15 -5.08
CA LEU A 132 17.45 -9.13 -4.14
C LEU A 132 18.19 -7.78 -4.23
N GLU A 133 19.39 -7.74 -4.82
CA GLU A 133 20.25 -6.53 -4.83
C GLU A 133 19.55 -5.34 -5.51
N GLY A 134 18.82 -5.58 -6.62
CA GLY A 134 18.05 -4.55 -7.32
C GLY A 134 16.83 -4.05 -6.55
N ILE A 135 16.23 -4.88 -5.69
CA ILE A 135 15.06 -4.53 -4.89
C ILE A 135 15.44 -3.69 -3.68
N THR A 136 16.64 -3.85 -3.12
CA THR A 136 17.04 -3.11 -1.90
C THR A 136 16.87 -1.59 -2.03
N PHE A 137 17.17 -1.03 -3.20
CA PHE A 137 16.94 0.38 -3.51
C PHE A 137 15.45 0.73 -3.46
N PHE A 138 14.60 -0.06 -4.13
CA PHE A 138 13.15 0.12 -4.12
C PHE A 138 12.56 -0.03 -2.72
N TRP A 139 13.06 -0.98 -1.95
CA TRP A 139 12.66 -1.25 -0.57
C TRP A 139 12.88 -0.03 0.32
N ASN A 140 14.08 0.55 0.27
CA ASN A 140 14.40 1.76 1.03
C ASN A 140 13.57 2.96 0.57
N ARG A 141 13.35 3.10 -0.74
CA ARG A 141 12.50 4.16 -1.28
C ARG A 141 11.05 4.03 -0.81
N ILE A 142 10.50 2.82 -0.82
CA ILE A 142 9.12 2.53 -0.39
C ILE A 142 8.96 2.76 1.11
N ARG A 143 9.95 2.43 1.94
CA ARG A 143 9.93 2.81 3.37
C ARG A 143 9.87 4.33 3.57
N GLY A 144 10.58 5.10 2.74
CA GLY A 144 10.49 6.56 2.75
C GLY A 144 9.07 7.04 2.40
N VAL A 145 8.51 6.52 1.30
CA VAL A 145 7.14 6.81 0.87
C VAL A 145 6.12 6.42 1.93
N LEU A 146 6.31 5.30 2.65
CA LEU A 146 5.43 4.87 3.73
C LEU A 146 5.33 5.94 4.83
N ASN A 147 6.46 6.49 5.27
CA ASN A 147 6.47 7.54 6.29
C ASN A 147 5.77 8.82 5.81
N GLU A 148 6.02 9.22 4.56
CA GLU A 148 5.39 10.40 3.95
C GLU A 148 3.88 10.20 3.76
N MET A 149 3.45 9.03 3.33
CA MET A 149 2.05 8.71 3.01
C MET A 149 1.17 8.69 4.26
N PHE A 150 1.70 8.18 5.37
CA PHE A 150 0.95 8.09 6.62
C PHE A 150 1.08 9.34 7.48
N ALA A 151 2.23 10.03 7.44
CA ALA A 151 2.51 11.26 8.18
C ALA A 151 1.87 11.27 9.58
N LEU A 152 2.14 10.22 10.36
CA LEU A 152 1.44 9.99 11.61
C LEU A 152 1.59 11.17 12.57
N ASP A 153 0.47 11.55 13.17
CA ASP A 153 0.39 12.62 14.15
C ASP A 153 -0.46 12.20 15.34
N ILE A 154 -0.50 13.04 16.38
CA ILE A 154 -1.20 12.75 17.63
C ILE A 154 -2.68 12.36 17.46
N ARG A 155 -3.35 12.78 16.38
CA ARG A 155 -4.76 12.44 16.11
C ARG A 155 -4.89 10.96 15.71
N HIS A 156 -3.97 10.45 14.92
CA HIS A 156 -3.93 9.03 14.55
C HIS A 156 -3.75 8.13 15.78
N TYR A 157 -2.81 8.51 16.66
CA TYR A 157 -2.57 7.80 17.91
C TYR A 157 -3.77 7.89 18.85
N ALA A 158 -4.33 9.08 19.05
CA ALA A 158 -5.51 9.28 19.89
C ALA A 158 -6.71 8.48 19.38
N ALA A 159 -7.02 8.54 18.08
CA ALA A 159 -8.10 7.76 17.48
C ALA A 159 -7.93 6.24 17.72
N THR A 160 -6.70 5.75 17.58
CA THR A 160 -6.38 4.33 17.82
C THR A 160 -6.54 3.94 19.29
N LEU A 161 -6.04 4.76 20.23
CA LEU A 161 -6.09 4.46 21.67
C LEU A 161 -7.48 4.64 22.30
N LEU A 162 -8.30 5.51 21.73
CA LEU A 162 -9.70 5.67 22.11
C LEU A 162 -10.53 4.44 21.75
N HIS A 163 -10.16 3.75 20.67
CA HIS A 163 -10.86 2.54 20.24
C HIS A 163 -10.67 1.39 21.26
N PRO A 164 -11.74 0.83 21.85
CA PRO A 164 -11.64 -0.14 22.94
C PRO A 164 -10.79 -1.36 22.63
N LYS A 165 -10.89 -1.88 21.39
CA LYS A 165 -10.13 -3.06 20.93
C LYS A 165 -8.61 -2.83 20.90
N TYR A 166 -8.18 -1.58 20.79
CA TYR A 166 -6.80 -1.21 20.45
C TYR A 166 -6.08 -0.43 21.56
N ARG A 167 -6.78 -0.11 22.65
CA ARG A 167 -6.23 0.63 23.79
C ARG A 167 -4.99 -0.04 24.43
N SER A 168 -4.87 -1.36 24.35
CA SER A 168 -3.77 -2.13 24.94
C SER A 168 -2.56 -2.33 24.00
N LEU A 169 -2.60 -1.83 22.76
CA LEU A 169 -1.55 -2.04 21.77
C LEU A 169 -0.19 -1.55 22.25
N LYS A 170 0.81 -2.45 22.22
CA LYS A 170 2.20 -2.15 22.62
C LYS A 170 2.96 -1.26 21.61
N ALA A 171 2.35 -0.95 20.48
CA ALA A 171 2.94 -0.13 19.42
C ALA A 171 3.24 1.32 19.85
N CYS A 172 2.55 1.83 20.88
CA CYS A 172 2.81 3.16 21.43
C CYS A 172 3.64 3.06 22.71
N SER A 173 4.71 3.86 22.78
CA SER A 173 5.50 4.08 23.98
C SER A 173 4.67 4.70 25.11
N ALA A 174 5.17 4.62 26.35
CA ALA A 174 4.53 5.25 27.50
C ALA A 174 4.42 6.78 27.32
N THR A 175 5.43 7.41 26.71
CA THR A 175 5.46 8.84 26.41
C THR A 175 4.37 9.22 25.41
N GLU A 176 4.31 8.55 24.25
CA GLU A 176 3.27 8.81 23.23
C GLU A 176 1.86 8.61 23.79
N ARG A 177 1.66 7.60 24.66
CA ARG A 177 0.37 7.38 25.34
C ARG A 177 0.02 8.53 26.27
N SER A 178 0.97 9.01 27.06
CA SER A 178 0.79 10.15 27.97
C SER A 178 0.41 11.43 27.21
N GLU A 179 1.11 11.70 26.09
CA GLU A 179 0.83 12.81 25.20
C GLU A 179 -0.59 12.70 24.60
N CYS A 180 -0.97 11.52 24.13
CA CYS A 180 -2.32 11.28 23.61
C CYS A 180 -3.41 11.54 24.66
N TYR A 181 -3.23 11.06 25.90
CA TYR A 181 -4.20 11.32 26.97
C TYR A 181 -4.28 12.81 27.31
N THR A 182 -3.16 13.52 27.30
CA THR A 182 -3.11 14.96 27.51
C THR A 182 -3.88 15.69 26.41
N TYR A 183 -3.60 15.36 25.15
CA TYR A 183 -4.29 15.91 23.99
C TYR A 183 -5.80 15.67 24.04
N VAL A 184 -6.24 14.43 24.30
CA VAL A 184 -7.67 14.09 24.39
C VAL A 184 -8.34 14.88 25.52
N ARG A 185 -7.72 15.01 26.69
CA ARG A 185 -8.28 15.80 27.81
C ARG A 185 -8.44 17.27 27.43
N GLN A 186 -7.46 17.86 26.74
CA GLN A 186 -7.56 19.24 26.25
C GLN A 186 -8.72 19.39 25.26
N GLN A 187 -8.88 18.46 24.31
CA GLN A 187 -10.00 18.51 23.36
C GLN A 187 -11.36 18.37 24.05
N ILE A 188 -11.49 17.49 25.05
CA ILE A 188 -12.74 17.36 25.84
C ILE A 188 -13.06 18.65 26.60
N GLN A 189 -12.05 19.31 27.17
CA GLN A 189 -12.24 20.59 27.87
C GLN A 189 -12.75 21.68 26.92
N LEU A 190 -12.21 21.77 25.71
CA LEU A 190 -12.67 22.73 24.69
C LEU A 190 -14.15 22.52 24.34
N ILE A 191 -14.58 21.27 24.18
CA ILE A 191 -15.99 20.93 23.89
C ILE A 191 -16.88 21.28 25.10
N SER A 192 -16.39 21.08 26.32
CA SER A 192 -17.15 21.34 27.55
C SER A 192 -17.37 22.83 27.85
N ILE A 193 -16.65 23.73 27.18
CA ILE A 193 -16.75 25.20 27.33
C ILE A 193 -17.77 25.80 26.34
N GLU A 194 -18.40 25.01 25.47
CA GLU A 194 -19.54 25.44 24.63
C GLU A 194 -20.96 25.20 25.23
N PRO A 195 -21.32 25.70 26.44
CA PRO A 195 -22.73 25.86 26.79
C PRO A 195 -23.14 27.35 26.75
N ASN A 196 -24.16 27.62 25.92
CA ASN A 196 -25.07 28.79 25.92
C ASN A 196 -24.60 30.08 25.22
N GLY A 197 -25.05 30.25 23.97
CA GLY A 197 -24.98 31.53 23.26
C GLY A 197 -25.85 31.58 22.00
N SER A 198 -27.16 31.34 22.12
CA SER A 198 -28.19 31.82 21.18
C SER A 198 -29.60 31.46 21.66
N ASN A 199 -30.00 32.07 22.78
CA ASN A 199 -31.39 32.52 22.93
C ASN A 199 -31.36 34.03 22.71
N GLU A 200 -31.35 34.45 21.44
CA GLU A 200 -31.71 35.84 21.11
C GLU A 200 -33.24 35.94 21.18
N GLN A 201 -33.69 36.76 22.13
CA GLN A 201 -35.05 37.31 22.20
C GLN A 201 -35.23 38.43 21.19
#